data_AF-A0A7S2EA56-F1
#
_entry.id   AF-A0A7S2EA56-F1
#
_cell.length_a   1.000
_cell.length_b   1.000
_cell.length_c   1.000
_cell.angle_alpha   90.00
_cell.angle_beta   90.00
_cell.angle_gamma   90.00
#
_symmetry.space_group_name_H-M   'P 1'
#
loop_
_entity.id
_entity.type
_entity.pdbx_description
1 polymer ?
#
loop_
_entity_poly.entity_id
_entity_poly.type
_entity_poly.pdbx_seq_one_letter_code
_entity_poly.pdbx_strand_id
1 'polypeptide(L)'
;MTDIEASVLLPHLIEKASAAKGRFRDKLQELVKLIAEEKLYPPQKLGLLVCIPIIERSGHAKARALATRELLTCLGNSGLSAIGKRGIQIIAKSFSDENLPENKTALLDLIMLIVNKMNGDIHKYAKVCGTSNLSDKAKSLVEERWAKNNKANPSSLQESESRRPSTGQSRPRSTSRSRG
;
A
#
# COMPACT_ATOMS: atom_id res chain seq x y z
N MET A 1 -19.21 2.74 -16.47
CA MET A 1 -18.16 2.23 -17.39
C MET A 1 -18.24 0.71 -17.40
N THR A 2 -18.30 0.09 -18.59
CA THR A 2 -18.28 -1.37 -18.77
C THR A 2 -16.84 -1.91 -18.71
N ASP A 3 -16.69 -3.22 -18.51
CA ASP A 3 -15.36 -3.84 -18.43
C ASP A 3 -14.59 -3.73 -19.76
N ILE A 4 -15.29 -3.77 -20.89
CA ILE A 4 -14.71 -3.61 -22.23
C ILE A 4 -14.16 -2.18 -22.37
N GLU A 5 -15.00 -1.16 -22.11
CA GLU A 5 -14.58 0.24 -22.14
C GLU A 5 -13.39 0.49 -21.22
N ALA A 6 -13.44 -0.05 -20.00
CA ALA A 6 -12.38 0.11 -19.01
C ALA A 6 -11.05 -0.53 -19.47
N SER A 7 -11.12 -1.75 -20.02
CA SER A 7 -9.94 -2.48 -20.49
C SER A 7 -9.24 -1.81 -21.68
N VAL A 8 -9.96 -0.99 -22.44
CA VAL A 8 -9.41 -0.22 -23.56
C VAL A 8 -8.95 1.15 -23.07
N LEU A 9 -9.81 1.92 -22.40
CA LEU A 9 -9.55 3.31 -22.06
C LEU A 9 -8.53 3.49 -20.94
N LEU A 10 -8.68 2.73 -19.85
CA LEU A 10 -7.93 2.99 -18.62
C LEU A 10 -6.43 2.69 -18.72
N PRO A 11 -5.98 1.61 -19.39
CA PRO A 11 -4.55 1.42 -19.63
C PRO A 11 -3.91 2.58 -20.40
N HIS A 12 -4.57 3.05 -21.47
CA HIS A 12 -4.09 4.19 -22.24
C HIS A 12 -4.04 5.47 -21.40
N LEU A 13 -5.07 5.70 -20.57
CA LEU A 13 -5.10 6.84 -19.67
C LEU A 13 -3.92 6.81 -18.68
N ILE A 14 -3.66 5.66 -18.04
CA ILE A 14 -2.54 5.50 -17.10
C ILE A 14 -1.19 5.71 -17.80
N GLU A 15 -1.02 5.16 -19.00
CA GLU A 15 0.21 5.35 -19.78
C GLU A 15 0.43 6.82 -20.12
N LYS A 16 -0.60 7.53 -20.60
CA LYS A 16 -0.52 8.96 -20.90
C LYS A 16 -0.29 9.80 -19.64
N ALA A 17 -0.97 9.49 -18.54
CA ALA A 17 -0.80 10.15 -17.25
C ALA A 17 0.65 10.01 -16.73
N SER A 18 1.26 8.85 -16.95
CA SER A 18 2.64 8.57 -16.53
C SER A 18 3.70 9.31 -17.37
N ALA A 19 3.39 9.60 -18.64
CA ALA A 19 4.29 10.25 -19.59
C ALA A 19 4.13 11.77 -19.64
N ALA A 20 2.97 12.29 -19.22
CA ALA A 20 2.66 13.71 -19.23
C ALA A 20 3.59 14.53 -18.32
N LYS A 21 3.68 15.84 -18.61
CA LYS A 21 4.53 16.80 -17.89
C LYS A 21 3.73 18.01 -17.44
N GLY A 22 4.20 18.65 -16.35
CA GLY A 22 3.59 19.86 -15.78
C GLY A 22 2.09 19.69 -15.51
N ARG A 23 1.32 20.76 -15.76
CA ARG A 23 -0.13 20.81 -15.49
C ARG A 23 -0.95 19.66 -16.10
N PHE A 24 -0.52 19.12 -17.25
CA PHE A 24 -1.24 18.00 -17.89
C PHE A 24 -1.05 16.69 -17.12
N ARG A 25 0.14 16.49 -16.53
CA ARG A 25 0.38 15.35 -15.64
C ARG A 25 -0.56 15.41 -14.46
N ASP A 26 -0.64 16.59 -13.82
CA ASP A 26 -1.45 16.76 -12.62
C ASP A 26 -2.92 16.47 -12.92
N LYS A 27 -3.45 16.99 -14.04
CA LYS A 27 -4.83 16.76 -14.47
C LYS A 27 -5.12 15.31 -14.86
N LEU A 28 -4.20 14.63 -15.54
CA LEU A 28 -4.37 13.22 -15.89
C LEU A 28 -4.27 12.31 -14.67
N GLN A 29 -3.39 12.62 -13.71
CA GLN A 29 -3.30 11.88 -12.45
C GLN A 29 -4.55 12.11 -11.57
N GLU A 30 -5.07 13.32 -11.54
CA GLU A 30 -6.36 13.64 -10.90
C GLU A 30 -7.48 12.81 -11.51
N LEU A 31 -7.55 12.70 -12.85
CA LEU A 31 -8.55 11.86 -13.52
C LEU A 31 -8.41 10.37 -13.16
N VAL A 32 -7.18 9.84 -13.10
CA VAL A 32 -6.93 8.45 -12.68
C VAL A 32 -7.42 8.22 -11.24
N LYS A 33 -7.16 9.16 -10.33
CA LYS A 33 -7.63 9.07 -8.94
C LYS A 33 -9.15 9.12 -8.84
N LEU A 34 -9.80 10.04 -9.56
CA LEU A 34 -11.26 10.13 -9.57
C LEU A 34 -11.91 8.80 -10.00
N ILE A 35 -11.31 8.10 -10.97
CA ILE A 35 -11.82 6.80 -11.41
C ILE A 35 -11.75 5.75 -10.29
N ALA A 36 -10.70 5.79 -9.47
CA ALA A 36 -10.50 4.88 -8.35
C ALA A 36 -11.32 5.25 -7.09
N GLU A 37 -11.47 6.54 -6.80
CA GLU A 37 -12.06 7.06 -5.54
C GLU A 37 -13.57 7.31 -5.66
N GLU A 38 -14.04 7.90 -6.78
CA GLU A 38 -15.46 8.25 -6.99
C GLU A 38 -16.30 7.07 -7.48
N LYS A 39 -15.78 5.84 -7.36
CA LYS A 39 -16.44 4.59 -7.76
C LYS A 39 -16.94 4.57 -9.21
N LEU A 40 -16.32 5.35 -10.11
CA LEU A 40 -16.64 5.33 -11.54
C LEU A 40 -16.36 3.96 -12.18
N TYR A 41 -15.44 3.21 -11.58
CA TYR A 41 -15.19 1.80 -11.89
C TYR A 41 -14.87 1.02 -10.59
N PRO A 42 -15.35 -0.22 -10.42
CA PRO A 42 -15.14 -0.98 -9.19
C PRO A 42 -13.65 -1.20 -8.91
N PRO A 43 -13.13 -0.87 -7.70
CA PRO A 43 -11.69 -1.00 -7.41
C PRO A 43 -11.17 -2.44 -7.55
N GLN A 44 -12.02 -3.44 -7.31
CA GLN A 44 -11.71 -4.85 -7.56
C GLN A 44 -11.35 -5.08 -9.03
N LYS A 45 -12.17 -4.56 -9.94
CA LYS A 45 -12.00 -4.71 -11.38
C LYS A 45 -10.90 -3.80 -11.90
N LEU A 46 -10.74 -2.60 -11.36
CA LEU A 46 -9.64 -1.70 -11.70
C LEU A 46 -8.30 -2.37 -11.42
N GLY A 47 -8.13 -2.95 -10.24
CA GLY A 47 -6.91 -3.67 -9.90
C GLY A 47 -6.66 -4.86 -10.83
N LEU A 48 -7.67 -5.71 -11.01
CA LEU A 48 -7.52 -6.98 -11.70
C LEU A 48 -7.42 -6.84 -13.23
N LEU A 49 -8.25 -6.00 -13.83
CA LEU A 49 -8.40 -5.90 -15.29
C LEU A 49 -7.55 -4.78 -15.91
N VAL A 50 -7.04 -3.85 -15.11
CA VAL A 50 -6.29 -2.69 -15.62
C VAL A 50 -4.88 -2.65 -15.02
N CYS A 51 -4.74 -2.53 -13.70
CA CYS A 51 -3.43 -2.33 -13.08
C CYS A 51 -2.50 -3.55 -13.26
N ILE A 52 -3.00 -4.77 -12.98
CA ILE A 52 -2.20 -6.00 -13.11
C ILE A 52 -1.65 -6.18 -14.54
N PRO A 53 -2.45 -6.08 -15.61
CA PRO A 53 -1.94 -6.15 -16.99
C PRO A 53 -0.88 -5.10 -17.33
N ILE A 54 -0.99 -3.87 -16.82
CA ILE A 54 0.02 -2.81 -17.04
C ILE A 54 1.32 -3.17 -16.33
N ILE A 55 1.25 -3.62 -15.08
CA ILE A 55 2.42 -4.06 -14.29
C ILE A 55 3.13 -5.24 -14.98
N GLU A 56 2.38 -6.18 -15.54
CA GLU A 56 2.93 -7.37 -16.23
C GLU A 56 3.56 -7.03 -17.58
N ARG A 57 2.90 -6.18 -18.39
CA ARG A 57 3.19 -6.09 -19.84
C ARG A 57 3.70 -4.74 -20.32
N SER A 58 3.51 -3.64 -19.60
CA SER A 58 3.87 -2.32 -20.12
C SER A 58 5.38 -2.16 -20.17
N GLY A 59 5.90 -1.77 -21.35
CA GLY A 59 7.30 -1.40 -21.53
C GLY A 59 7.69 -0.09 -20.84
N HIS A 60 6.71 0.71 -20.41
CA HIS A 60 6.93 2.03 -19.82
C HIS A 60 7.05 1.96 -18.29
N ALA A 61 8.27 2.14 -17.78
CA ALA A 61 8.55 2.06 -16.34
C ALA A 61 7.65 2.95 -15.47
N LYS A 62 7.39 4.20 -15.90
CA LYS A 62 6.52 5.13 -15.18
C LYS A 62 5.06 4.69 -15.15
N ALA A 63 4.60 4.04 -16.21
CA ALA A 63 3.24 3.49 -16.26
C ALA A 63 3.10 2.33 -15.28
N ARG A 64 4.10 1.43 -15.23
CA ARG A 64 4.16 0.37 -14.21
C ARG A 64 4.16 0.94 -12.79
N ALA A 65 4.97 1.97 -12.52
CA ALA A 65 5.01 2.63 -11.21
C ALA A 65 3.66 3.22 -10.82
N LEU A 66 3.00 3.94 -11.74
CA LEU A 66 1.69 4.53 -11.50
C LEU A 66 0.63 3.45 -11.28
N ALA A 67 0.60 2.41 -12.12
CA ALA A 67 -0.32 1.28 -11.97
C ALA A 67 -0.12 0.55 -10.62
N THR A 68 1.12 0.38 -10.16
CA THR A 68 1.42 -0.19 -8.83
C THR A 68 0.85 0.68 -7.70
N ARG A 69 0.93 2.01 -7.83
CA ARG A 69 0.35 2.94 -6.84
C ARG A 69 -1.17 2.92 -6.83
N GLU A 70 -1.81 2.89 -7.99
CA GLU A 70 -3.27 2.75 -8.05
C GLU A 70 -3.73 1.39 -7.53
N LEU A 71 -2.92 0.34 -7.75
CA LEU A 71 -3.20 -0.98 -7.23
C LEU A 71 -3.11 -1.05 -5.70
N LEU A 72 -2.20 -0.29 -5.08
CA LEU A 72 -2.16 -0.12 -3.62
C LEU A 72 -3.51 0.41 -3.10
N THR A 73 -4.06 1.45 -3.74
CA THR A 73 -5.38 2.00 -3.38
C THR A 73 -6.49 0.96 -3.56
N CYS A 74 -6.51 0.27 -4.70
CA CYS A 74 -7.50 -0.78 -4.99
C CYS A 74 -7.46 -1.91 -3.95
N LEU A 75 -6.25 -2.37 -3.59
CA LEU A 75 -6.01 -3.42 -2.61
C LEU A 75 -6.35 -2.95 -1.18
N GLY A 76 -6.09 -1.69 -0.86
CA GLY A 76 -6.51 -1.06 0.40
C GLY A 76 -8.03 -1.17 0.59
N ASN A 77 -8.77 -0.78 -0.44
CA ASN A 77 -10.24 -0.68 -0.43
C ASN A 77 -10.94 -2.05 -0.56
N SER A 78 -10.38 -2.98 -1.34
CA SER A 78 -11.07 -4.22 -1.70
C SER A 78 -10.42 -5.51 -1.15
N GLY A 79 -9.24 -5.39 -0.53
CA GLY A 79 -8.43 -6.54 -0.14
C GLY A 79 -7.99 -7.39 -1.32
N LEU A 80 -7.56 -8.62 -1.04
CA LEU A 80 -6.92 -9.53 -2.02
C LEU A 80 -7.80 -9.86 -3.24
N SER A 81 -9.11 -9.59 -3.18
CA SER A 81 -10.03 -9.74 -4.32
C SER A 81 -9.66 -8.83 -5.52
N ALA A 82 -8.98 -7.71 -5.29
CA ALA A 82 -8.54 -6.79 -6.35
C ALA A 82 -7.41 -7.32 -7.24
N ILE A 83 -6.75 -8.41 -6.85
CA ILE A 83 -5.62 -9.00 -7.58
C ILE A 83 -5.76 -10.50 -7.81
N GLY A 84 -6.47 -11.20 -6.92
CA GLY A 84 -6.58 -12.65 -6.94
C GLY A 84 -5.22 -13.36 -6.84
N LYS A 85 -5.24 -14.70 -6.95
CA LYS A 85 -4.02 -15.52 -6.87
C LYS A 85 -3.04 -15.19 -8.00
N ARG A 86 -3.55 -15.04 -9.23
CA ARG A 86 -2.73 -14.76 -10.42
C ARG A 86 -2.04 -13.39 -10.32
N GLY A 87 -2.73 -12.37 -9.83
CA GLY A 87 -2.14 -11.04 -9.63
C GLY A 87 -1.01 -11.06 -8.61
N ILE A 88 -1.12 -11.82 -7.51
CA ILE A 88 -0.03 -12.00 -6.54
C ILE A 88 1.22 -12.59 -7.20
N GLN A 89 1.04 -13.60 -8.04
CA GLN A 89 2.14 -14.23 -8.78
C GLN A 89 2.80 -13.27 -9.77
N ILE A 90 2.01 -12.48 -10.48
CA ILE A 90 2.49 -11.44 -11.41
C ILE A 90 3.30 -10.40 -10.64
N ILE A 91 2.78 -9.87 -9.54
CA ILE A 91 3.48 -8.86 -8.72
C ILE A 91 4.81 -9.40 -8.21
N ALA A 92 4.84 -10.64 -7.71
CA ALA A 92 6.07 -11.28 -7.24
C ALA A 92 7.11 -11.42 -8.36
N LYS A 93 6.67 -11.82 -9.57
CA LYS A 93 7.52 -11.92 -10.75
C LYS A 93 8.04 -10.55 -11.18
N SER A 94 7.15 -9.56 -11.33
CA SER A 94 7.51 -8.19 -11.66
C SER A 94 8.51 -7.61 -10.65
N PHE A 95 8.37 -7.90 -9.35
CA PHE A 95 9.32 -7.45 -8.33
C PHE A 95 10.70 -8.11 -8.45
N SER A 96 10.74 -9.40 -8.81
CA SER A 96 11.99 -10.13 -9.05
C SER A 96 12.72 -9.58 -10.27
N ASP A 97 11.99 -9.28 -11.34
CA ASP A 97 12.53 -8.86 -12.64
C ASP A 97 12.83 -7.33 -12.70
N GLU A 98 12.29 -6.53 -11.77
CA GLU A 98 12.42 -5.08 -11.80
C GLU A 98 13.80 -4.60 -11.31
N ASN A 99 14.40 -3.74 -12.15
CA ASN A 99 15.74 -3.18 -11.97
C ASN A 99 15.71 -1.73 -11.50
N LEU A 100 14.63 -1.00 -11.77
CA LEU A 100 14.52 0.41 -11.38
C LEU A 100 14.18 0.54 -9.89
N PRO A 101 15.00 1.25 -9.09
CA PRO A 101 14.81 1.34 -7.64
C PRO A 101 13.45 1.90 -7.21
N GLU A 102 12.93 2.89 -7.94
CA GLU A 102 11.62 3.51 -7.67
C GLU A 102 10.50 2.48 -7.82
N ASN A 103 10.47 1.76 -8.94
CA ASN A 103 9.48 0.72 -9.21
C ASN A 103 9.62 -0.45 -8.23
N LYS A 104 10.85 -0.84 -7.93
CA LYS A 104 11.16 -1.91 -6.98
C LYS A 104 10.63 -1.57 -5.58
N THR A 105 10.80 -0.33 -5.14
CA THR A 105 10.23 0.18 -3.89
C THR A 105 8.71 0.14 -3.91
N ALA A 106 8.08 0.66 -4.98
CA ALA A 106 6.62 0.65 -5.10
C ALA A 106 6.03 -0.77 -5.07
N LEU A 107 6.68 -1.73 -5.76
CA LEU A 107 6.29 -3.13 -5.75
C LEU A 107 6.50 -3.77 -4.37
N LEU A 108 7.59 -3.43 -3.68
CA LEU A 108 7.83 -3.90 -2.31
C LEU A 108 6.75 -3.40 -1.35
N ASP A 109 6.36 -2.13 -1.43
CA ASP A 109 5.28 -1.59 -0.60
C ASP A 109 3.95 -2.29 -0.90
N LEU A 110 3.67 -2.59 -2.17
CA LEU A 110 2.50 -3.39 -2.56
C LEU A 110 2.56 -4.81 -1.97
N ILE A 111 3.72 -5.46 -2.00
CA ILE A 111 3.93 -6.78 -1.38
C ILE A 111 3.70 -6.71 0.13
N MET A 112 4.20 -5.68 0.81
CA MET A 112 3.94 -5.49 2.25
C MET A 112 2.44 -5.38 2.54
N LEU A 113 1.69 -4.65 1.71
CA LEU A 113 0.24 -4.59 1.86
C LEU A 113 -0.43 -5.95 1.60
N ILE A 114 0.03 -6.72 0.62
CA ILE A 114 -0.47 -8.09 0.38
C ILE A 114 -0.24 -8.98 1.60
N VAL A 115 0.97 -8.98 2.16
CA VAL A 115 1.31 -9.77 3.36
C VAL A 115 0.45 -9.34 4.55
N ASN A 116 0.26 -8.04 4.76
CA ASN A 116 -0.66 -7.52 5.79
C ASN A 116 -2.10 -8.02 5.58
N LYS A 117 -2.60 -8.02 4.34
CA LYS A 117 -3.93 -8.57 3.98
C LYS A 117 -4.00 -10.10 4.07
N MET A 118 -2.86 -10.79 4.23
CA MET A 118 -2.76 -12.20 4.59
C MET A 118 -2.55 -12.41 6.10
N ASN A 119 -2.91 -11.42 6.94
CA ASN A 119 -2.72 -11.44 8.39
C ASN A 119 -1.24 -11.54 8.81
N GLY A 120 -0.34 -10.99 8.00
CA GLY A 120 1.10 -11.02 8.27
C GLY A 120 1.78 -12.36 7.98
N ASP A 121 1.08 -13.30 7.34
CA ASP A 121 1.60 -14.64 7.03
C ASP A 121 2.51 -14.60 5.77
N ILE A 122 3.79 -14.34 6.01
CA ILE A 122 4.82 -14.31 4.95
C ILE A 122 5.04 -15.68 4.30
N HIS A 123 4.83 -16.78 5.03
CA HIS A 123 4.97 -18.14 4.49
C HIS A 123 3.84 -18.48 3.53
N LYS A 124 2.61 -18.06 3.85
CA LYS A 124 1.46 -18.15 2.94
C LYS A 124 1.68 -17.31 1.69
N TYR A 125 2.20 -16.09 1.82
CA TYR A 125 2.59 -15.27 0.68
C TYR A 125 3.60 -16.01 -0.22
N ALA A 126 4.71 -16.49 0.35
CA ALA A 126 5.74 -17.23 -0.40
C ALA A 126 5.16 -18.48 -1.10
N LYS A 127 4.28 -19.22 -0.43
CA LYS A 127 3.58 -20.40 -1.00
C LYS A 127 2.70 -20.03 -2.19
N VAL A 128 2.00 -18.89 -2.14
CA VAL A 128 1.15 -18.42 -3.24
C VAL A 128 1.97 -17.98 -4.46
N CYS A 129 3.09 -17.31 -4.23
CA CYS A 129 4.02 -16.90 -5.28
C CYS A 129 4.62 -18.11 -6.01
N GLY A 130 4.91 -19.19 -5.28
CA GLY A 130 5.62 -20.35 -5.80
C GLY A 130 7.12 -20.07 -5.95
N THR A 131 7.88 -21.11 -6.27
CA THR A 131 9.36 -21.05 -6.32
C THR A 131 9.89 -20.29 -7.54
N SER A 132 9.14 -20.21 -8.63
CA SER A 132 9.59 -19.64 -9.90
C SER A 132 9.29 -18.15 -10.09
N ASN A 133 8.30 -17.58 -9.37
CA ASN A 133 7.93 -16.17 -9.53
C ASN A 133 8.68 -15.26 -8.55
N LEU A 134 9.23 -15.79 -7.47
CA LEU A 134 9.96 -15.00 -6.47
C LEU A 134 11.40 -15.51 -6.38
N SER A 135 12.33 -14.75 -6.93
CA SER A 135 13.77 -15.07 -6.84
C SER A 135 14.25 -15.06 -5.39
N ASP A 136 15.33 -15.79 -5.07
CA ASP A 136 15.83 -15.85 -3.69
C ASP A 136 16.28 -14.47 -3.18
N LYS A 137 16.90 -13.66 -4.05
CA LYS A 137 17.21 -12.26 -3.74
C LYS A 137 15.96 -11.45 -3.40
N ALA A 138 14.88 -11.63 -4.17
CA ALA A 138 13.61 -10.96 -3.90
C ALA A 138 12.97 -11.44 -2.59
N LYS A 139 13.01 -12.74 -2.29
CA LYS A 139 12.55 -13.29 -1.01
C LYS A 139 13.25 -12.62 0.16
N SER A 140 14.58 -12.55 0.14
CA SER A 140 15.36 -11.93 1.22
C SER A 140 14.99 -10.46 1.42
N LEU A 141 14.73 -9.69 0.36
CA LEU A 141 14.30 -8.29 0.48
C LEU A 141 12.92 -8.16 1.14
N VAL A 142 11.98 -9.04 0.80
CA VAL A 142 10.64 -9.07 1.41
C VAL A 142 10.73 -9.43 2.88
N GLU A 143 11.51 -10.46 3.22
CA GLU A 143 11.73 -10.91 4.61
C GLU A 143 12.43 -9.85 5.46
N GLU A 144 13.46 -9.19 4.92
CA GLU A 144 14.17 -8.12 5.61
C GLU A 144 13.25 -6.94 5.90
N ARG A 145 12.46 -6.49 4.91
CA ARG A 145 11.50 -5.39 5.06
C ARG A 145 10.43 -5.75 6.09
N TRP A 146 9.93 -6.98 6.05
CA TRP A 146 8.94 -7.50 6.99
C TRP A 146 9.48 -7.53 8.43
N ALA A 147 10.69 -8.07 8.62
CA ALA A 147 11.34 -8.14 9.92
C ALA A 147 11.60 -6.74 10.52
N LYS A 148 11.99 -5.77 9.69
CA LYS A 148 12.16 -4.36 10.12
C LYS A 148 10.85 -3.74 10.60
N ASN A 149 9.75 -3.97 9.88
CA ASN A 149 8.43 -3.45 10.25
C ASN A 149 7.92 -4.07 11.57
N ASN A 150 8.15 -5.36 11.80
CA ASN A 150 7.75 -6.01 13.06
C ASN A 150 8.61 -5.60 14.26
N LYS A 151 9.91 -5.34 14.05
CA LYS A 151 10.80 -4.82 15.11
C LYS A 151 10.49 -3.38 15.51
N ALA A 152 9.89 -2.59 14.61
CA ALA A 152 9.48 -1.22 14.88
C ALA A 152 8.15 -1.11 15.65
N ASN A 153 7.42 -2.22 15.84
CA ASN A 153 6.16 -2.28 16.59
C ASN A 153 6.22 -3.21 17.83
N PRO A 154 7.06 -2.94 18.85
CA PRO A 154 6.81 -3.47 20.18
C PRO A 154 5.91 -2.48 20.94
N SER A 155 4.70 -2.91 21.31
CA SER A 155 3.80 -2.26 22.29
C SER A 155 3.20 -0.88 21.96
N SER A 156 1.95 -0.87 21.47
CA SER A 156 0.99 0.19 21.77
C SER A 156 -0.25 -0.40 22.47
N LEU A 157 -0.06 -1.26 23.47
CA LEU A 157 -1.09 -1.70 24.41
C LEU A 157 -0.39 -2.19 25.68
N GLN A 158 -0.13 -1.30 26.63
CA GLN A 158 -0.19 -1.63 28.04
C GLN A 158 -0.56 -0.38 28.84
N GLU A 159 -1.73 -0.47 29.45
CA GLU A 159 -2.22 0.41 30.51
C GLU A 159 -1.12 0.71 31.52
N SER A 160 -1.01 1.98 31.89
CA SER A 160 -0.43 2.37 33.18
C SER A 160 -1.42 3.28 33.90
N GLU A 161 -2.61 2.73 34.12
CA GLU A 161 -3.51 3.18 35.18
C GLU A 161 -3.34 2.21 36.36
N SER A 162 -2.35 2.43 37.21
CA SER A 162 -2.37 1.90 38.59
C SER A 162 -1.37 2.61 39.51
N ARG A 163 -1.96 3.46 40.36
CA ARG A 163 -1.71 3.61 41.80
C ARG A 163 -0.28 3.97 42.24
N ARG A 164 -0.16 5.21 42.76
CA ARG A 164 0.68 5.46 43.94
C ARG A 164 -0.16 5.98 45.12
N PRO A 165 0.16 5.58 46.36
CA PRO A 165 -0.68 5.81 47.53
C PRO A 165 -0.56 7.23 48.08
N SER A 166 -1.64 7.62 48.75
CA SER A 166 -1.78 8.77 49.64
C SER A 166 -1.01 8.60 50.95
N THR A 167 -0.23 9.62 51.30
CA THR A 167 0.13 10.03 52.67
C THR A 167 0.46 11.53 52.55
N GLY A 168 -0.15 12.50 53.23
CA GLY A 168 -0.91 12.53 54.47
C GLY A 168 -0.29 13.62 55.36
N GLN A 169 -1.13 14.55 55.86
CA GLN A 169 -0.90 15.70 56.78
C GLN A 169 -0.71 17.07 56.09
N SER A 170 -1.71 17.99 56.08
CA SER A 170 -2.34 18.77 57.18
C SER A 170 -1.33 19.74 57.83
N ARG A 171 -1.47 21.08 57.80
CA ARG A 171 -2.56 21.92 58.36
C ARG A 171 -2.35 23.42 57.97
N PRO A 172 -3.29 24.34 58.33
CA PRO A 172 -3.60 25.59 57.61
C PRO A 172 -3.04 26.87 58.26
N ARG A 173 -3.11 28.01 57.54
CA ARG A 173 -3.55 29.28 58.14
C ARG A 173 -3.97 30.34 57.12
N SER A 174 -5.15 30.92 57.37
CA SER A 174 -5.69 32.14 56.79
C SER A 174 -4.83 33.37 57.09
N THR A 175 -4.80 34.37 56.20
CA THR A 175 -5.22 35.75 56.52
C THR A 175 -5.32 36.61 55.25
N SER A 176 -6.30 37.50 55.30
CA SER A 176 -6.71 38.55 54.37
C SER A 176 -5.73 39.72 54.21
N ARG A 177 -5.84 40.43 53.07
CA ARG A 177 -5.77 41.91 52.86
C ARG A 177 -5.56 42.15 51.36
N SER A 178 -6.53 42.64 50.58
CA SER A 178 -7.08 44.00 50.48
C SER A 178 -6.06 45.12 50.24
N ARG A 179 -6.33 45.88 49.17
CA ARG A 179 -5.93 47.26 48.83
C ARG A 179 -4.77 47.46 47.86
N GLY A 180 -5.03 48.32 46.88
CA GLY A 180 -4.08 48.93 45.96
C GLY A 180 -4.71 49.14 44.62
#